data_AF-A0A7W6FH92-F1
#
_entry.id   AF-A0A7W6FH92-F1
#
_cell.length_a   1.000
_cell.length_b   1.000
_cell.length_c   1.000
_cell.angle_alpha   90.00
_cell.angle_beta   90.00
_cell.angle_gamma   90.00
#
_symmetry.space_group_name_H-M   'P 1'
#
loop_
_entity.id
_entity.type
_entity.pdbx_description
1 polymer ?
#
loop_
_entity_poly.entity_id
_entity_poly.type
_entity_poly.pdbx_seq_one_letter_code
_entity_poly.pdbx_strand_id
1 'polypeptide(L)'
;MINQDSKFPGKARSDKGAWIGPWQPQWRDRGESGPFTTLRQLYGDIQDAANGLKAKRDLLKQTGKFTPAGIAEQLKDVARGETIPAIRTAAAEQVRKYRLEIESRRAAMKAFDHDPKDIVSEMRRQEARAWLRSMKPDERTKAVRNASDPLIKEAALSVPVELTGLLPSTRDDLTRQLLEERYGDEIEALNELDAAVSTVERAVDGARDDVREALGMVPHDFNAEFRDVEDEIDRLAALRATKSQQPKIDMDSIMSSVKAMNLDEQSQLLEAVKIERKRSDDRAFRDALESVGGPLSGALEAHFRKHHPG
;
A
#
# COMPACT_ATOMS: atom_id res chain seq x y z
N MET A 1 -30.62 -13.41 -2.80
CA MET A 1 -31.34 -14.05 -1.67
C MET A 1 -30.40 -14.08 -0.47
N ILE A 2 -30.76 -13.39 0.61
CA ILE A 2 -29.96 -13.31 1.83
C ILE A 2 -30.35 -14.51 2.71
N ASN A 3 -29.38 -15.31 3.12
CA ASN A 3 -29.61 -16.51 3.94
C ASN A 3 -30.05 -16.09 5.36
N GLN A 4 -31.32 -16.29 5.68
CA GLN A 4 -31.92 -15.91 6.97
C GLN A 4 -31.47 -16.79 8.13
N ASP A 5 -30.81 -17.92 7.86
CA ASP A 5 -30.28 -18.84 8.88
C ASP A 5 -28.79 -18.58 9.20
N SER A 6 -28.20 -17.52 8.63
CA SER A 6 -26.88 -17.06 9.05
C SER A 6 -26.98 -16.47 10.45
N LYS A 7 -26.22 -17.03 11.41
CA LYS A 7 -26.14 -16.59 12.80
C LYS A 7 -25.58 -15.16 12.99
N PHE A 8 -25.32 -14.42 11.90
CA PHE A 8 -24.77 -13.08 11.91
C PHE A 8 -25.40 -12.14 10.86
N PRO A 9 -26.65 -11.67 11.05
CA PRO A 9 -27.18 -10.54 10.30
C PRO A 9 -26.93 -9.23 11.08
N GLY A 10 -26.13 -8.33 10.52
CA GLY A 10 -26.38 -6.88 10.64
C GLY A 10 -26.02 -6.14 11.95
N LYS A 11 -24.96 -6.51 12.68
CA LYS A 11 -24.34 -5.58 13.65
C LYS A 11 -22.94 -5.18 13.20
N ALA A 12 -22.76 -3.90 12.84
CA ALA A 12 -21.45 -3.33 12.51
C ALA A 12 -20.56 -3.07 13.75
N ARG A 13 -21.08 -3.32 14.96
CA ARG A 13 -20.40 -3.21 16.26
C ARG A 13 -20.99 -4.21 17.25
N SER A 14 -20.16 -4.83 18.10
CA SER A 14 -20.68 -5.53 19.29
C SER A 14 -21.08 -4.50 20.36
N ASP A 15 -21.96 -4.90 21.28
CA ASP A 15 -22.47 -4.02 22.37
C ASP A 15 -21.37 -3.62 23.39
N LYS A 16 -20.09 -3.92 23.13
CA LYS A 16 -18.93 -3.66 24.01
C LYS A 16 -17.68 -3.13 23.28
N GLY A 17 -17.84 -2.43 22.16
CA GLY A 17 -16.70 -1.72 21.51
C GLY A 17 -15.77 -2.56 20.65
N ALA A 18 -15.78 -3.90 20.76
CA ALA A 18 -15.05 -4.76 19.82
C ALA A 18 -15.66 -4.62 18.41
N TRP A 19 -14.88 -4.07 17.48
CA TRP A 19 -15.23 -4.04 16.06
C TRP A 19 -14.97 -5.43 15.46
N ILE A 20 -16.06 -6.13 15.15
CA ILE A 20 -16.07 -7.40 14.43
C ILE A 20 -16.77 -7.11 13.11
N GLY A 21 -16.08 -6.51 12.15
CA GLY A 21 -16.56 -6.60 10.77
C GLY A 21 -16.57 -8.08 10.36
N PRO A 22 -17.60 -8.59 9.68
CA PRO A 22 -17.61 -10.01 9.33
C PRO A 22 -16.48 -10.26 8.32
N TRP A 23 -15.44 -10.98 8.73
CA TRP A 23 -14.57 -11.67 7.78
C TRP A 23 -15.47 -12.57 6.95
N GLN A 24 -15.62 -12.29 5.66
CA GLN A 24 -16.66 -12.93 4.89
C GLN A 24 -16.24 -14.37 4.52
N PRO A 25 -17.11 -15.39 4.69
CA PRO A 25 -16.75 -16.78 4.45
C PRO A 25 -16.26 -17.09 3.04
N GLN A 26 -16.65 -16.28 2.04
CA GLN A 26 -16.23 -16.40 0.65
C GLN A 26 -14.83 -15.84 0.36
N TRP A 27 -14.27 -15.03 1.27
CA TRP A 27 -12.88 -14.54 1.18
C TRP A 27 -11.92 -15.66 1.58
N ARG A 28 -11.76 -16.64 0.69
CA ARG A 28 -10.90 -17.81 0.87
C ARG A 28 -10.09 -18.04 -0.38
N ASP A 29 -8.80 -18.23 -0.18
CA ASP A 29 -7.95 -18.78 -1.22
C ASP A 29 -8.30 -20.25 -1.46
N ARG A 30 -7.98 -20.76 -2.65
CA ARG A 30 -8.15 -22.19 -2.97
C ARG A 30 -7.16 -23.11 -2.23
N GLY A 31 -6.22 -22.55 -1.46
CA GLY A 31 -5.17 -23.30 -0.76
C GLY A 31 -4.81 -22.70 0.59
N GLU A 32 -3.76 -23.24 1.21
CA GLU A 32 -3.27 -22.84 2.55
C GLU A 32 -2.52 -21.49 2.56
N SER A 33 -2.27 -20.91 1.39
CA SER A 33 -1.60 -19.63 1.25
C SER A 33 -2.27 -18.78 0.18
N GLY A 34 -2.28 -17.47 0.41
CA GLY A 34 -2.82 -16.48 -0.53
C GLY A 34 -3.22 -15.19 0.19
N PRO A 35 -3.66 -14.17 -0.58
CA PRO A 35 -3.98 -12.85 -0.04
C PRO A 35 -5.00 -12.87 1.10
N PHE A 36 -6.09 -13.62 0.93
CA PHE A 36 -7.15 -13.67 1.92
C PHE A 36 -6.72 -14.44 3.17
N THR A 37 -5.94 -15.51 3.02
CA THR A 37 -5.40 -16.28 4.14
C THR A 37 -4.43 -15.44 4.95
N THR A 38 -3.52 -14.71 4.30
CA THR A 38 -2.59 -13.78 4.97
C THR A 38 -3.34 -12.67 5.70
N LEU A 39 -4.32 -12.03 5.07
CA LEU A 39 -5.13 -10.98 5.69
C LEU A 39 -5.97 -11.52 6.86
N ARG A 40 -6.48 -12.75 6.77
CA ARG A 40 -7.21 -13.41 7.86
C ARG A 40 -6.31 -13.70 9.05
N GLN A 41 -5.11 -14.23 8.79
CA GLN A 41 -4.14 -14.50 9.85
C GLN A 41 -3.77 -13.20 10.56
N LEU A 42 -3.46 -12.16 9.78
CA LEU A 42 -3.16 -10.83 10.28
C LEU A 42 -4.30 -10.26 11.13
N TYR A 43 -5.55 -10.41 10.69
CA TYR A 43 -6.72 -10.01 11.47
C TYR A 43 -6.77 -10.72 12.84
N GLY A 44 -6.50 -12.02 12.88
CA GLY A 44 -6.40 -12.79 14.12
C GLY A 44 -5.26 -12.31 15.01
N ASP A 45 -4.06 -12.14 14.46
CA ASP A 45 -2.86 -11.70 15.17
C ASP A 45 -3.07 -10.32 15.83
N ILE A 46 -3.74 -9.39 15.13
CA ILE A 46 -4.10 -8.06 15.66
C ILE A 46 -5.02 -8.18 16.87
N GLN A 47 -6.04 -9.05 16.80
CA GLN A 47 -6.96 -9.27 17.91
C GLN A 47 -6.27 -9.94 19.10
N ASP A 48 -5.42 -10.93 18.84
CA ASP A 48 -4.67 -11.65 19.87
C ASP A 48 -3.67 -10.74 20.59
N ALA A 49 -3.01 -9.83 19.87
CA ALA A 49 -2.14 -8.82 20.48
C ALA A 49 -2.90 -7.92 21.47
N ALA A 50 -4.05 -7.36 21.06
CA ALA A 50 -4.88 -6.53 21.93
C ALA A 50 -5.43 -7.33 23.14
N ASN A 51 -5.88 -8.57 22.92
CA ASN A 51 -6.35 -9.46 23.98
C ASN A 51 -5.22 -9.83 24.96
N GLY A 52 -4.00 -10.01 24.47
CA GLY A 52 -2.82 -10.29 25.27
C GLY A 52 -2.54 -9.21 26.31
N LEU A 53 -2.69 -7.93 25.93
CA LEU A 53 -2.54 -6.81 26.87
C LEU A 53 -3.62 -6.80 27.95
N LYS A 54 -4.88 -7.08 27.59
CA LYS A 54 -6.00 -7.21 28.55
C LYS A 54 -5.74 -8.35 29.54
N ALA A 55 -5.29 -9.51 29.05
CA ALA A 55 -4.92 -10.65 29.88
C ALA A 55 -3.75 -10.31 30.82
N LYS A 56 -2.73 -9.58 30.34
CA LYS A 56 -1.61 -9.12 31.16
C LYS A 56 -2.07 -8.20 32.29
N ARG A 57 -2.99 -7.27 32.01
CA ARG A 57 -3.59 -6.38 33.02
C ARG A 57 -4.27 -7.19 34.13
N ASP A 58 -5.08 -8.16 33.73
CA ASP A 58 -5.86 -8.96 34.68
C ASP A 58 -4.95 -9.85 35.53
N LEU A 59 -3.87 -10.40 34.95
CA LEU A 59 -2.83 -11.11 35.68
C LEU A 59 -2.10 -10.20 36.68
N LEU A 60 -1.70 -8.99 36.28
CA LEU A 60 -1.05 -8.03 37.17
C LEU A 60 -1.95 -7.66 38.36
N LYS A 61 -3.27 -7.47 38.12
CA LYS A 61 -4.26 -7.23 39.18
C LYS A 61 -4.35 -8.41 40.15
N GLN A 62 -4.37 -9.64 39.64
CA GLN A 62 -4.45 -10.84 40.48
C GLN A 62 -3.22 -11.01 41.38
N THR A 63 -2.03 -10.56 40.97
CA THR A 63 -0.84 -10.68 41.81
C THR A 63 -0.92 -9.86 43.10
N GLY A 64 -1.70 -8.77 43.12
CA GLY A 64 -1.76 -7.82 44.24
C GLY A 64 -0.45 -7.10 44.56
N LYS A 65 0.61 -7.30 43.77
CA LYS A 65 1.95 -6.73 44.00
C LYS A 65 2.07 -5.26 43.61
N PHE A 66 1.25 -4.84 42.66
CA PHE A 66 1.34 -3.51 42.06
C PHE A 66 0.17 -2.63 42.50
N THR A 67 0.45 -1.36 42.73
CA THR A 67 -0.60 -0.34 42.84
C THR A 67 -1.28 -0.14 41.48
N PRO A 68 -2.49 0.45 41.43
CA PRO A 68 -3.14 0.76 40.15
C PRO A 68 -2.26 1.56 39.19
N ALA A 69 -1.49 2.51 39.70
CA ALA A 69 -0.51 3.28 38.92
C ALA A 69 0.65 2.40 38.40
N GLY A 70 1.17 1.50 39.25
CA GLY A 70 2.21 0.55 38.84
C GLY A 70 1.75 -0.44 37.77
N ILE A 71 0.48 -0.84 37.79
CA ILE A 71 -0.11 -1.68 36.73
C ILE A 71 -0.17 -0.89 35.41
N ALA A 72 -0.61 0.37 35.45
CA ALA A 72 -0.69 1.21 34.26
C ALA A 72 0.69 1.41 33.61
N GLU A 73 1.72 1.69 34.41
CA GLU A 73 3.09 1.85 33.90
C GLU A 73 3.63 0.56 33.27
N GLN A 74 3.44 -0.58 33.95
CA GLN A 74 3.86 -1.88 33.40
C GLN A 74 3.14 -2.22 32.09
N LEU A 75 1.85 -1.90 31.97
CA LEU A 75 1.11 -2.12 30.73
C LEU A 75 1.53 -1.15 29.63
N LYS A 76 1.89 0.08 29.98
CA LYS A 76 2.40 1.07 29.06
C LYS A 76 3.71 0.59 28.42
N ASP A 77 4.62 0.04 29.23
CA ASP A 77 5.87 -0.55 28.75
C ASP A 77 5.61 -1.73 27.80
N VAL A 78 4.70 -2.65 28.17
CA VAL A 78 4.30 -3.79 27.32
C VAL A 78 3.64 -3.30 26.03
N ALA A 79 2.75 -2.31 26.12
CA ALA A 79 2.08 -1.75 24.96
C ALA A 79 3.09 -1.11 23.99
N ARG A 80 4.04 -0.34 24.51
CA ARG A 80 5.06 0.36 23.72
C ARG A 80 6.05 -0.61 23.08
N GLY A 81 6.53 -1.60 23.83
CA GLY A 81 7.58 -2.53 23.38
C GLY A 81 7.07 -3.70 22.54
N GLU A 82 5.84 -4.15 22.77
CA GLU A 82 5.34 -5.41 22.19
C GLU A 82 4.01 -5.22 21.47
N THR A 83 2.98 -4.71 22.15
CA THR A 83 1.61 -4.74 21.61
C THR A 83 1.39 -3.80 20.42
N ILE A 84 1.77 -2.53 20.52
CA ILE A 84 1.64 -1.56 19.42
C ILE A 84 2.50 -1.97 18.23
N PRO A 85 3.78 -2.36 18.39
CA PRO A 85 4.57 -2.91 17.30
C PRO A 85 3.95 -4.14 16.63
N ALA A 86 3.39 -5.08 17.39
CA ALA A 86 2.75 -6.28 16.86
C ALA A 86 1.50 -5.95 16.03
N ILE A 87 0.65 -5.04 16.53
CA ILE A 87 -0.54 -4.57 15.80
C ILE A 87 -0.15 -3.81 14.53
N ARG A 88 0.81 -2.88 14.63
CA ARG A 88 1.08 -1.91 13.55
C ARG A 88 2.00 -2.45 12.48
N THR A 89 3.08 -3.18 12.82
CA THR A 89 4.10 -3.61 11.85
C THR A 89 3.51 -4.55 10.80
N ALA A 90 2.79 -5.57 11.24
CA ALA A 90 2.24 -6.58 10.36
C ALA A 90 1.17 -5.99 9.43
N ALA A 91 0.37 -5.05 9.94
CA ALA A 91 -0.59 -4.30 9.14
C ALA A 91 0.09 -3.36 8.14
N ALA A 92 1.01 -2.51 8.60
CA ALA A 92 1.65 -1.48 7.76
C ALA A 92 2.35 -2.08 6.54
N GLU A 93 2.95 -3.27 6.66
CA GLU A 93 3.61 -3.95 5.54
C GLU A 93 2.61 -4.65 4.61
N GLN A 94 1.75 -5.52 5.14
CA GLN A 94 0.88 -6.35 4.31
C GLN A 94 -0.27 -5.56 3.69
N VAL A 95 -0.92 -4.68 4.45
CA VAL A 95 -2.00 -3.82 3.95
C VAL A 95 -1.47 -2.96 2.80
N ARG A 96 -0.32 -2.30 3.00
CA ARG A 96 0.30 -1.46 1.96
C ARG A 96 0.64 -2.27 0.72
N LYS A 97 1.21 -3.47 0.88
CA LYS A 97 1.52 -4.37 -0.24
C LYS A 97 0.26 -4.67 -1.06
N TYR A 98 -0.84 -5.06 -0.42
CA TYR A 98 -2.07 -5.39 -1.14
C TYR A 98 -2.76 -4.15 -1.73
N ARG A 99 -2.71 -2.98 -1.07
CA ARG A 99 -3.17 -1.71 -1.66
C ARG A 99 -2.41 -1.39 -2.96
N LEU A 100 -1.08 -1.48 -2.93
CA LEU A 100 -0.24 -1.26 -4.12
C LEU A 100 -0.52 -2.30 -5.21
N GLU A 101 -0.77 -3.56 -4.85
CA GLU A 101 -1.16 -4.60 -5.79
C GLU A 101 -2.50 -4.28 -6.47
N ILE A 102 -3.53 -3.90 -5.69
CA ILE A 102 -4.83 -3.49 -6.20
C ILE A 102 -4.70 -2.29 -7.15
N GLU A 103 -3.99 -1.25 -6.73
CA GLU A 103 -3.77 -0.04 -7.52
C GLU A 103 -3.01 -0.34 -8.82
N SER A 104 -1.94 -1.12 -8.74
CA SER A 104 -1.14 -1.52 -9.89
C SER A 104 -1.96 -2.34 -10.90
N ARG A 105 -2.74 -3.31 -10.43
CA ARG A 105 -3.60 -4.13 -11.31
C ARG A 105 -4.71 -3.30 -11.94
N ARG A 106 -5.36 -2.41 -11.18
CA ARG A 106 -6.35 -1.47 -11.73
C ARG A 106 -5.74 -0.52 -12.76
N ALA A 107 -4.53 -0.01 -12.51
CA ALA A 107 -3.82 0.87 -13.44
C ALA A 107 -3.37 0.15 -14.72
N ALA A 108 -3.09 -1.15 -14.64
CA ALA A 108 -2.75 -1.97 -15.80
C ALA A 108 -3.97 -2.30 -16.68
N MET A 109 -5.19 -2.21 -16.15
CA MET A 109 -6.42 -2.43 -16.92
C MET A 109 -6.63 -1.30 -17.92
N LYS A 110 -6.67 -1.65 -19.21
CA LYS A 110 -6.96 -0.71 -20.29
C LYS A 110 -8.24 -1.12 -20.98
N ALA A 111 -9.13 -0.16 -21.23
CA ALA A 111 -10.37 -0.41 -21.98
C ALA A 111 -10.11 -1.00 -23.38
N PHE A 112 -8.95 -0.68 -23.96
CA PHE A 112 -8.45 -1.27 -25.19
C PHE A 112 -6.91 -1.35 -25.12
N ASP A 113 -6.33 -2.34 -25.80
CA ASP A 113 -4.88 -2.48 -25.95
C ASP A 113 -4.59 -2.51 -27.45
N HIS A 114 -3.74 -1.60 -27.91
CA HIS A 114 -3.43 -1.48 -29.33
C HIS A 114 -1.98 -1.85 -29.55
N ASP A 115 -1.73 -2.78 -30.47
CA ASP A 115 -0.37 -3.01 -30.96
C ASP A 115 0.01 -1.83 -31.87
N PRO A 116 1.02 -1.00 -31.50
CA PRO A 116 1.46 0.10 -32.34
C PRO A 116 2.05 -0.36 -33.69
N LYS A 117 2.37 -1.65 -33.85
CA LYS A 117 2.86 -2.23 -35.10
C LYS A 117 1.74 -2.66 -36.05
N ASP A 118 0.50 -2.74 -35.58
CA ASP A 118 -0.65 -3.11 -36.41
C ASP A 118 -1.20 -1.88 -37.17
N ILE A 119 -0.50 -1.53 -38.25
CA ILE A 119 -0.83 -0.41 -39.14
C ILE A 119 -2.23 -0.59 -39.75
N VAL A 120 -2.60 -1.84 -40.09
CA VAL A 120 -3.88 -2.13 -40.75
C VAL A 120 -5.04 -1.84 -39.81
N SER A 121 -4.95 -2.28 -38.55
CA SER A 121 -5.97 -1.96 -37.54
C SER A 121 -6.03 -0.46 -37.24
N GLU A 122 -4.89 0.24 -37.25
CA GLU A 122 -4.90 1.70 -37.06
C GLU A 122 -5.58 2.43 -38.23
N MET A 123 -5.36 2.00 -39.48
CA MET A 123 -6.07 2.54 -40.65
C MET A 123 -7.59 2.33 -40.52
N ARG A 124 -8.03 1.14 -40.12
CA ARG A 124 -9.46 0.86 -39.88
C ARG A 124 -10.04 1.74 -38.77
N ARG A 125 -9.30 1.96 -37.68
CA ARG A 125 -9.71 2.89 -36.61
C ARG A 125 -9.76 4.35 -37.10
N GLN A 126 -8.88 4.75 -38.01
CA GLN A 126 -8.94 6.08 -38.63
C GLN A 126 -10.19 6.24 -39.50
N GLU A 127 -10.52 5.25 -40.32
CA GLU A 127 -11.75 5.22 -41.12
C GLU A 127 -13.00 5.26 -40.23
N ALA A 128 -13.05 4.43 -39.19
CA ALA A 128 -14.14 4.45 -38.21
C ALA A 128 -14.29 5.82 -37.54
N ARG A 129 -13.19 6.47 -37.12
CA ARG A 129 -13.22 7.85 -36.58
C ARG A 129 -13.71 8.87 -37.60
N ALA A 130 -13.30 8.75 -38.87
CA ALA A 130 -13.77 9.65 -39.94
C ALA A 130 -15.28 9.50 -40.17
N TRP A 131 -15.77 8.27 -40.19
CA TRP A 131 -17.20 7.96 -40.28
C TRP A 131 -17.97 8.52 -39.07
N LEU A 132 -17.50 8.28 -37.85
CA LEU A 132 -18.14 8.82 -36.63
C LEU A 132 -18.24 10.35 -36.66
N ARG A 133 -17.19 11.05 -37.12
CA ARG A 133 -17.18 12.52 -37.24
C ARG A 133 -18.22 13.06 -38.24
N SER A 134 -18.62 12.25 -39.23
CA SER A 134 -19.66 12.65 -40.21
C SER A 134 -21.08 12.63 -39.65
N MET A 135 -21.31 11.95 -38.51
CA MET A 135 -22.62 11.85 -37.86
C MET A 135 -22.95 13.05 -36.98
N LYS A 136 -24.25 13.30 -36.77
CA LYS A 136 -24.70 14.24 -35.73
C LYS A 136 -24.33 13.71 -34.33
N PRO A 137 -24.14 14.56 -33.31
CA PRO A 137 -23.71 14.14 -31.98
C PRO A 137 -24.55 13.01 -31.34
N ASP A 138 -25.88 13.09 -31.46
CA ASP A 138 -26.79 12.08 -30.89
C ASP A 138 -26.72 10.76 -31.66
N GLU A 139 -26.62 10.83 -33.00
CA GLU A 139 -26.48 9.65 -33.86
C GLU A 139 -25.15 8.95 -33.60
N ARG A 140 -24.07 9.72 -33.44
CA ARG A 140 -22.73 9.24 -33.10
C ARG A 140 -22.71 8.51 -31.76
N THR A 141 -23.30 9.12 -30.74
CA THR A 141 -23.40 8.52 -29.40
C THR A 141 -24.17 7.19 -29.46
N LYS A 142 -25.28 7.16 -30.19
CA LYS A 142 -26.05 5.92 -30.39
C LYS A 142 -25.26 4.87 -31.18
N ALA A 143 -24.56 5.29 -32.23
CA ALA A 143 -23.76 4.41 -33.07
C ALA A 143 -22.64 3.73 -32.27
N VAL A 144 -21.92 4.47 -31.44
CA VAL A 144 -20.84 3.90 -30.61
C VAL A 144 -21.40 2.99 -29.50
N ARG A 145 -22.48 3.40 -28.81
CA ARG A 145 -23.08 2.59 -27.74
C ARG A 145 -23.66 1.26 -28.24
N ASN A 146 -24.29 1.28 -29.42
CA ASN A 146 -24.93 0.12 -30.01
C ASN A 146 -24.02 -0.64 -31.00
N ALA A 147 -22.76 -0.25 -31.12
CA ALA A 147 -21.83 -0.93 -32.03
C ALA A 147 -21.63 -2.38 -31.60
N SER A 148 -21.96 -3.31 -32.49
CA SER A 148 -21.63 -4.73 -32.33
C SER A 148 -20.15 -5.01 -32.63
N ASP A 149 -19.52 -4.19 -33.46
CA ASP A 149 -18.10 -4.28 -33.78
C ASP A 149 -17.26 -3.56 -32.71
N PRO A 150 -16.41 -4.27 -31.94
CA PRO A 150 -15.52 -3.67 -30.94
C PRO A 150 -14.63 -2.58 -31.53
N LEU A 151 -14.23 -2.69 -32.81
CA LEU A 151 -13.34 -1.74 -33.46
C LEU A 151 -13.92 -0.32 -33.50
N ILE A 152 -15.24 -0.18 -33.57
CA ILE A 152 -15.91 1.13 -33.55
C ILE A 152 -15.79 1.77 -32.15
N LYS A 153 -15.99 0.97 -31.09
CA LYS A 153 -15.85 1.44 -29.70
C LYS A 153 -14.39 1.79 -29.41
N GLU A 154 -13.45 0.95 -29.83
CA GLU A 154 -12.02 1.20 -29.68
C GLU A 154 -11.56 2.46 -30.42
N ALA A 155 -11.99 2.63 -31.68
CA ALA A 155 -11.70 3.84 -32.46
C ALA A 155 -12.24 5.11 -31.79
N ALA A 156 -13.39 5.02 -31.13
CA ALA A 156 -13.99 6.14 -30.42
C ALA A 156 -13.26 6.50 -29.11
N LEU A 157 -12.59 5.53 -28.48
CA LEU A 157 -11.87 5.72 -27.21
C LEU A 157 -10.36 5.97 -27.40
N SER A 158 -9.81 5.63 -28.57
CA SER A 158 -8.36 5.71 -28.83
C SER A 158 -7.80 7.12 -28.99
N VAL A 159 -8.67 8.14 -29.10
CA VAL A 159 -8.27 9.55 -29.20
C VAL A 159 -9.01 10.43 -28.20
N PRO A 160 -8.50 11.64 -27.89
CA PRO A 160 -9.20 12.61 -27.04
C PRO A 160 -10.64 12.91 -27.48
N VAL A 161 -11.51 13.29 -26.54
CA VAL A 161 -12.95 13.51 -26.77
C VAL A 161 -13.22 14.59 -27.83
N GLU A 162 -12.32 15.55 -27.93
CA GLU A 162 -12.35 16.66 -28.89
C GLU A 162 -12.23 16.14 -30.34
N LEU A 163 -11.51 15.03 -30.54
CA LEU A 163 -11.30 14.44 -31.87
C LEU A 163 -12.40 13.46 -32.27
N THR A 164 -13.09 12.86 -31.29
CA THR A 164 -14.23 11.96 -31.57
C THR A 164 -15.56 12.69 -31.56
N GLY A 165 -15.64 13.85 -30.92
CA GLY A 165 -16.87 14.60 -30.67
C GLY A 165 -17.92 13.83 -29.86
N LEU A 166 -17.47 12.89 -29.02
CA LEU A 166 -18.30 12.29 -27.99
C LEU A 166 -18.37 13.20 -26.77
N LEU A 167 -19.49 13.17 -26.05
CA LEU A 167 -19.58 13.79 -24.74
C LEU A 167 -18.63 13.08 -23.75
N PRO A 168 -17.94 13.80 -22.84
CA PRO A 168 -17.05 13.19 -21.85
C PRO A 168 -17.73 12.09 -21.03
N SER A 169 -18.95 12.32 -20.54
CA SER A 169 -19.72 11.31 -19.80
C SER A 169 -20.00 10.04 -20.60
N THR A 170 -20.22 10.17 -21.91
CA THR A 170 -20.43 9.01 -22.80
C THR A 170 -19.15 8.20 -22.96
N ARG A 171 -18.00 8.88 -23.08
CA ARG A 171 -16.70 8.22 -23.11
C ARG A 171 -16.45 7.45 -21.82
N ASP A 172 -16.64 8.09 -20.67
CA ASP A 172 -16.39 7.46 -19.36
C ASP A 172 -17.29 6.23 -19.15
N ASP A 173 -18.56 6.33 -19.54
CA ASP A 173 -19.50 5.19 -19.52
C ASP A 173 -19.03 4.04 -20.41
N LEU A 174 -18.61 4.33 -21.64
CA LEU A 174 -18.11 3.31 -22.57
C LEU A 174 -16.81 2.67 -22.09
N THR A 175 -15.88 3.48 -21.57
CA THR A 175 -14.62 3.01 -20.98
C THR A 175 -14.91 2.05 -19.83
N ARG A 176 -15.83 2.41 -18.92
CA ARG A 176 -16.25 1.57 -17.81
C ARG A 176 -16.90 0.26 -18.29
N GLN A 177 -17.82 0.33 -19.26
CA GLN A 177 -18.47 -0.86 -19.82
C GLN A 177 -17.47 -1.83 -20.46
N LEU A 178 -16.51 -1.33 -21.24
CA LEU A 178 -15.49 -2.17 -21.86
C LEU A 178 -14.52 -2.78 -20.83
N LEU A 179 -14.16 -2.02 -19.80
CA LEU A 179 -13.38 -2.55 -18.69
C LEU A 179 -14.13 -3.66 -17.96
N GLU A 180 -15.42 -3.50 -17.73
CA GLU A 180 -16.26 -4.49 -17.06
C GLU A 180 -16.52 -5.73 -17.93
N GLU A 181 -16.69 -5.55 -19.24
CA GLU A 181 -16.79 -6.65 -20.21
C GLU A 181 -15.49 -7.46 -20.30
N ARG A 182 -14.33 -6.79 -20.23
CA ARG A 182 -13.01 -7.43 -20.38
C ARG A 182 -12.46 -7.99 -19.07
N TYR A 183 -12.67 -7.29 -17.97
CA TYR A 183 -12.05 -7.56 -16.68
C TYR A 183 -13.07 -7.73 -15.54
N GLY A 184 -14.35 -7.98 -15.83
CA GLY A 184 -15.41 -8.05 -14.81
C GLY A 184 -15.06 -8.93 -13.60
N ASP A 185 -14.68 -10.18 -13.87
CA ASP A 185 -14.26 -11.14 -12.84
C ASP A 185 -13.04 -10.64 -12.04
N GLU A 186 -12.09 -9.99 -12.71
CA GLU A 186 -10.89 -9.45 -12.06
C GLU A 186 -11.21 -8.22 -11.20
N ILE A 187 -12.08 -7.33 -11.69
CA ILE A 187 -12.56 -6.15 -10.96
C ILE A 187 -13.31 -6.61 -9.71
N GLU A 188 -14.17 -7.62 -9.82
CA GLU A 188 -14.87 -8.22 -8.68
C GLU A 188 -13.87 -8.78 -7.66
N ALA A 189 -12.89 -9.58 -8.11
CA ALA A 189 -11.85 -10.12 -7.23
C ALA A 189 -11.02 -9.02 -6.55
N LEU A 190 -10.69 -7.93 -7.25
CA LEU A 190 -9.98 -6.78 -6.67
C LEU A 190 -10.85 -6.00 -5.69
N ASN A 191 -12.16 -5.90 -5.92
CA ASN A 191 -13.09 -5.28 -4.98
C ASN A 191 -13.22 -6.11 -3.70
N GLU A 192 -13.25 -7.45 -3.81
CA GLU A 192 -13.25 -8.34 -2.66
C GLU A 192 -11.95 -8.21 -1.85
N LEU A 193 -10.80 -8.19 -2.54
CA LEU A 193 -9.50 -7.98 -1.89
C LEU A 193 -9.44 -6.62 -1.19
N ASP A 194 -9.92 -5.55 -1.83
CA ASP A 194 -9.98 -4.21 -1.25
C ASP A 194 -10.85 -4.15 0.01
N ALA A 195 -11.98 -4.86 0.00
CA ALA A 195 -12.86 -4.98 1.16
C ALA A 195 -12.21 -5.76 2.32
N ALA A 196 -11.45 -6.82 2.01
CA ALA A 196 -10.69 -7.57 3.01
C ALA A 196 -9.57 -6.72 3.62
N VAL A 197 -8.81 -5.98 2.79
CA VAL A 197 -7.77 -5.05 3.25
C VAL A 197 -8.38 -3.97 4.16
N SER A 198 -9.49 -3.35 3.74
CA SER A 198 -10.20 -2.34 4.53
C SER A 198 -10.74 -2.91 5.86
N THR A 199 -11.04 -4.20 5.91
CA THR A 199 -11.46 -4.89 7.15
C THR A 199 -10.29 -5.01 8.12
N VAL A 200 -9.09 -5.36 7.64
CA VAL A 200 -7.87 -5.41 8.47
C VAL A 200 -7.50 -4.02 8.99
N GLU A 201 -7.56 -2.98 8.15
CA GLU A 201 -7.30 -1.60 8.59
C GLU A 201 -8.20 -1.17 9.75
N ARG A 202 -9.50 -1.46 9.65
CA ARG A 202 -10.44 -1.19 10.75
C ARG A 202 -10.17 -2.04 11.99
N ALA A 203 -9.65 -3.26 11.82
CA ALA A 203 -9.23 -4.11 12.94
C ALA A 203 -8.03 -3.51 13.68
N VAL A 204 -7.08 -2.91 12.96
CA VAL A 204 -5.96 -2.16 13.56
C VAL A 204 -6.49 -1.00 14.41
N ASP A 205 -7.40 -0.21 13.87
CA ASP A 205 -8.00 0.92 14.61
C ASP A 205 -8.77 0.43 15.85
N GLY A 206 -9.54 -0.65 15.71
CA GLY A 206 -10.26 -1.27 16.84
C GLY A 206 -9.33 -1.84 17.91
N ALA A 207 -8.24 -2.51 17.51
CA ALA A 207 -7.23 -3.04 18.43
C ALA A 207 -6.47 -1.92 19.15
N ARG A 208 -6.20 -0.82 18.44
CA ARG A 208 -5.61 0.39 19.01
C ARG A 208 -6.52 1.00 20.08
N ASP A 209 -7.81 1.11 19.80
CA ASP A 209 -8.80 1.57 20.79
C ASP A 209 -8.92 0.62 21.99
N ASP A 210 -8.87 -0.68 21.76
CA ASP A 210 -8.85 -1.70 22.82
C ASP A 210 -7.63 -1.57 23.74
N VAL A 211 -6.45 -1.30 23.16
CA VAL A 211 -5.21 -1.04 23.91
C VAL A 211 -5.32 0.25 24.71
N ARG A 212 -5.84 1.33 24.11
CA ARG A 212 -6.12 2.60 24.79
C ARG A 212 -7.03 2.41 26.00
N GLU A 213 -8.14 1.67 25.83
CA GLU A 213 -9.07 1.37 26.92
C GLU A 213 -8.45 0.49 28.01
N ALA A 214 -7.62 -0.48 27.62
CA ALA A 214 -6.91 -1.33 28.58
C ALA A 214 -5.95 -0.53 29.47
N LEU A 215 -5.32 0.51 28.93
CA LEU A 215 -4.46 1.45 29.64
C LEU A 215 -5.22 2.52 30.43
N GLY A 216 -6.54 2.67 30.20
CA GLY A 216 -7.34 3.71 30.83
C GLY A 216 -7.01 5.13 30.36
N MET A 217 -6.46 5.27 29.15
CA MET A 217 -6.03 6.56 28.60
C MET A 217 -7.15 7.21 27.79
N VAL A 218 -7.23 8.54 27.85
CA VAL A 218 -8.04 9.32 26.92
C VAL A 218 -7.36 9.36 25.54
N PRO A 219 -8.11 9.52 24.43
CA PRO A 219 -7.53 9.49 23.09
C PRO A 219 -6.37 10.46 22.85
N HIS A 220 -6.43 11.65 23.43
CA HIS A 220 -5.37 12.65 23.33
C HIS A 220 -4.04 12.15 23.90
N ASP A 221 -4.07 11.64 25.14
CA ASP A 221 -2.87 11.20 25.85
C ASP A 221 -2.30 9.94 25.23
N PHE A 222 -3.16 9.05 24.75
CA PHE A 222 -2.75 7.87 24.01
C PHE A 222 -1.98 8.24 22.73
N ASN A 223 -2.52 9.19 21.95
CA ASN A 223 -1.84 9.67 20.76
C ASN A 223 -0.52 10.36 21.11
N ALA A 224 -0.46 11.16 22.17
CA ALA A 224 0.78 11.81 22.59
C ALA A 224 1.88 10.81 22.97
N GLU A 225 1.49 9.66 23.53
CA GLU A 225 2.43 8.67 24.04
C GLU A 225 2.96 7.69 22.97
N PHE A 226 2.11 7.26 22.04
CA PHE A 226 2.43 6.16 21.12
C PHE A 226 2.63 6.58 19.66
N ARG A 227 2.30 7.82 19.29
CA ARG A 227 2.36 8.26 17.90
C ARG A 227 3.76 8.23 17.31
N ASP A 228 4.79 8.52 18.10
CA ASP A 228 6.19 8.44 17.65
C ASP A 228 6.58 7.01 17.26
N VAL A 229 6.14 6.02 18.04
CA VAL A 229 6.35 4.60 17.74
C VAL A 229 5.57 4.17 16.50
N GLU A 230 4.30 4.58 16.39
CA GLU A 230 3.45 4.32 15.22
C GLU A 230 4.05 4.92 13.94
N ASP A 231 4.47 6.18 13.99
CA ASP A 231 5.06 6.92 12.87
C ASP A 231 6.40 6.29 12.43
N GLU A 232 7.25 5.85 13.37
CA GLU A 232 8.51 5.19 13.02
C GLU A 232 8.27 3.81 12.37
N ILE A 233 7.30 3.04 12.85
CA ILE A 233 6.92 1.76 12.22
C ILE A 233 6.42 2.00 10.80
N ASP A 234 5.53 2.98 10.61
CA ASP A 234 4.98 3.32 9.30
C ASP A 234 6.09 3.81 8.35
N ARG A 235 7.05 4.59 8.85
CA ARG A 235 8.24 5.04 8.10
C ARG A 235 9.10 3.85 7.67
N LEU A 236 9.40 2.93 8.58
CA LEU A 236 10.20 1.74 8.28
C LEU A 236 9.49 0.82 7.28
N ALA A 237 8.17 0.64 7.42
CA ALA A 237 7.38 -0.12 6.46
C ALA A 237 7.40 0.52 5.06
N ALA A 238 7.29 1.85 4.97
CA ALA A 238 7.42 2.57 3.70
C ALA A 238 8.82 2.41 3.07
N LEU A 239 9.89 2.47 3.87
CA LEU A 239 11.26 2.22 3.40
C LEU A 239 11.45 0.77 2.92
N ARG A 240 10.83 -0.21 3.55
CA ARG A 240 10.87 -1.61 3.10
C ARG A 240 10.08 -1.80 1.80
N ALA A 241 8.91 -1.17 1.68
CA ALA A 241 8.09 -1.21 0.48
C ALA A 241 8.79 -0.58 -0.73
N THR A 242 9.49 0.55 -0.55
CA THR A 242 10.26 1.17 -1.63
C THR A 242 11.46 0.32 -2.05
N LYS A 243 12.14 -0.32 -1.10
CA LYS A 243 13.25 -1.25 -1.40
C LYS A 243 12.79 -2.49 -2.18
N SER A 244 11.62 -3.05 -1.86
CA SER A 244 11.09 -4.22 -2.59
C SER A 244 10.61 -3.88 -4.00
N GLN A 245 10.28 -2.61 -4.26
CA GLN A 245 9.89 -2.10 -5.58
C GLN A 245 11.06 -1.72 -6.48
N GLN A 246 12.31 -1.76 -6.00
CA GLN A 246 13.45 -1.56 -6.88
C GLN A 246 13.38 -2.64 -7.97
N PRO A 247 13.34 -2.26 -9.26
CA PRO A 247 13.25 -3.23 -10.33
C PRO A 247 14.40 -4.21 -10.12
N LYS A 248 14.09 -5.51 -10.03
CA LYS A 248 15.11 -6.53 -9.97
C LYS A 248 16.03 -6.25 -11.14
N ILE A 249 17.25 -5.85 -10.82
CA ILE A 249 18.24 -5.55 -11.83
C ILE A 249 18.43 -6.86 -12.59
N ASP A 250 17.92 -6.90 -13.81
CA ASP A 250 18.09 -8.04 -14.67
C ASP A 250 19.55 -8.02 -15.13
N MET A 251 20.38 -8.76 -14.39
CA MET A 251 21.80 -8.83 -14.65
C MET A 251 22.08 -9.37 -16.05
N ASP A 252 21.19 -10.19 -16.61
CA ASP A 252 21.32 -10.69 -17.98
C ASP A 252 21.01 -9.59 -19.01
N SER A 253 20.00 -8.74 -18.74
CA SER A 253 19.74 -7.54 -19.54
C SER A 253 20.91 -6.53 -19.47
N ILE A 254 21.49 -6.33 -18.29
CA ILE A 254 22.69 -5.50 -18.15
C ILE A 254 23.86 -6.11 -18.91
N MET A 255 24.14 -7.41 -18.74
CA MET A 255 25.26 -8.09 -19.37
C MET A 255 25.12 -8.14 -20.89
N SER A 256 23.91 -8.31 -21.41
CA SER A 256 23.64 -8.23 -22.85
C SER A 256 23.85 -6.81 -23.38
N SER A 257 23.40 -5.79 -22.65
CA SER A 257 23.65 -4.38 -23.00
C SER A 257 25.15 -4.06 -23.01
N VAL A 258 25.90 -4.50 -21.99
CA VAL A 258 27.35 -4.31 -21.91
C VAL A 258 28.08 -5.04 -23.04
N LYS A 259 27.67 -6.27 -23.38
CA LYS A 259 28.26 -7.03 -24.50
C LYS A 259 27.99 -6.39 -25.86
N ALA A 260 26.88 -5.66 -26.01
CA ALA A 260 26.54 -4.95 -27.24
C ALA A 260 27.30 -3.61 -27.40
N MET A 261 27.84 -3.05 -26.31
CA MET A 261 28.67 -1.83 -26.34
C MET A 261 30.03 -2.10 -26.98
N ASN A 262 30.62 -1.09 -27.61
CA ASN A 262 31.99 -1.18 -28.12
C ASN A 262 33.04 -1.07 -26.99
N LEU A 263 34.31 -1.37 -27.28
CA LEU A 263 35.40 -1.38 -26.29
C LEU A 263 35.62 -0.02 -25.60
N ASP A 264 35.43 1.09 -26.32
CA ASP A 264 35.61 2.43 -25.76
C ASP A 264 34.48 2.78 -24.79
N GLU A 265 33.23 2.45 -25.15
CA GLU A 265 32.06 2.60 -24.28
C GLU A 265 32.15 1.73 -23.02
N GLN A 266 32.60 0.48 -23.17
CA GLN A 266 32.85 -0.41 -22.02
C GLN A 266 33.93 0.15 -21.09
N SER A 267 35.00 0.73 -21.66
CA SER A 267 36.08 1.36 -20.89
C SER A 267 35.59 2.61 -20.14
N GLN A 268 34.77 3.44 -20.79
CA GLN A 268 34.14 4.60 -20.16
C GLN A 268 33.19 4.20 -19.04
N LEU A 269 32.38 3.14 -19.24
CA LEU A 269 31.50 2.60 -18.22
C LEU A 269 32.29 2.10 -17.00
N LEU A 270 33.40 1.39 -17.21
CA LEU A 270 34.28 0.92 -16.14
C LEU A 270 34.87 2.07 -15.33
N GLU A 271 35.35 3.13 -15.98
CA GLU A 271 35.85 4.32 -15.27
C GLU A 271 34.74 5.04 -14.50
N ALA A 272 33.55 5.18 -15.08
CA ALA A 272 32.40 5.75 -14.38
C ALA A 272 32.03 4.94 -13.13
N VAL A 273 32.02 3.60 -13.21
CA VAL A 273 31.77 2.72 -12.06
C VAL A 273 32.85 2.86 -10.99
N LYS A 274 34.13 2.97 -11.36
CA LYS A 274 35.22 3.21 -10.40
C LYS A 274 35.05 4.53 -9.66
N ILE A 275 34.71 5.60 -10.39
CA ILE A 275 34.47 6.93 -9.80
C ILE A 275 33.30 6.87 -8.82
N GLU A 276 32.20 6.23 -9.18
CA GLU A 276 31.02 6.18 -8.30
C GLU A 276 31.26 5.31 -7.06
N ARG A 277 32.00 4.20 -7.20
CA ARG A 277 32.44 3.40 -6.04
C ARG A 277 33.28 4.23 -5.07
N LYS A 278 34.27 4.97 -5.59
CA LYS A 278 35.09 5.87 -4.77
C LYS A 278 34.25 6.93 -4.04
N ARG A 279 33.26 7.53 -4.72
CA ARG A 279 32.33 8.49 -4.10
C ARG A 279 31.43 7.87 -3.02
N SER A 280 31.04 6.61 -3.19
CA SER A 280 30.28 5.86 -2.19
C SER A 280 31.13 5.58 -0.96
N ASP A 281 32.37 5.15 -1.15
CA ASP A 281 33.33 4.90 -0.06
C ASP A 281 33.66 6.19 0.70
N ASP A 282 33.87 7.31 0.00
CA ASP A 282 34.10 8.62 0.60
C ASP A 282 32.88 9.10 1.42
N ARG A 283 31.66 8.86 0.93
CA ARG A 283 30.42 9.18 1.67
C ARG A 283 30.30 8.34 2.93
N ALA A 284 30.45 7.01 2.82
CA ALA A 284 30.41 6.11 3.95
C ALA A 284 31.47 6.44 5.01
N PHE A 285 32.67 6.85 4.57
CA PHE A 285 33.73 7.31 5.46
C PHE A 285 33.37 8.62 6.19
N ARG A 286 32.76 9.60 5.50
CA ARG A 286 32.28 10.84 6.14
C ARG A 286 31.16 10.58 7.13
N ASP A 287 30.17 9.77 6.76
CA ASP A 287 29.07 9.39 7.66
C ASP A 287 29.62 8.67 8.91
N ALA A 288 30.63 7.81 8.75
CA ALA A 288 31.33 7.17 9.86
C ALA A 288 32.08 8.19 10.74
N LEU A 289 32.82 9.14 10.16
CA LEU A 289 33.48 10.22 10.91
C LEU A 289 32.48 11.10 11.68
N GLU A 290 31.34 11.44 11.09
CA GLU A 290 30.28 12.22 11.76
C GLU A 290 29.64 11.42 12.91
N SER A 291 29.46 10.10 12.74
CA SER A 291 28.94 9.23 13.78
C SER A 291 29.89 9.07 14.98
N VAL A 292 31.21 9.09 14.73
CA VAL A 292 32.26 9.01 15.77
C VAL A 292 32.56 10.39 16.37
N GLY A 293 32.32 11.47 15.60
CA GLY A 293 32.51 12.87 15.98
C GLY A 293 31.38 13.48 16.83
N GLY A 294 30.34 12.71 17.16
CA GLY A 294 29.33 13.10 18.16
C GLY A 294 29.95 13.42 19.53
N PRO A 295 29.19 14.08 20.41
CA PRO A 295 29.42 15.40 21.01
C PRO A 295 30.72 15.57 21.84
N LEU A 296 31.90 15.32 21.27
CA LEU A 296 33.18 15.70 21.89
C LEU A 296 33.54 17.18 21.65
N SER A 297 32.93 17.84 20.66
CA SER A 297 33.11 19.28 20.42
C SER A 297 32.53 20.14 21.56
N GLY A 298 31.43 19.72 22.20
CA GLY A 298 30.83 20.48 23.31
C GLY A 298 31.61 20.39 24.63
N ALA A 299 32.28 19.26 24.89
CA ALA A 299 33.03 19.05 26.12
C ALA A 299 34.35 19.84 26.15
N LEU A 300 35.02 19.99 25.00
CA LEU A 300 36.24 20.79 24.90
C LEU A 300 35.95 22.29 24.97
N GLU A 301 34.83 22.75 24.41
CA GLU A 301 34.44 24.16 24.45
C GLU A 301 33.96 24.59 25.86
N ALA A 302 33.28 23.70 26.60
CA ALA A 302 32.94 23.93 28.01
C ALA A 302 34.17 23.94 28.94
N HIS A 303 35.20 23.14 28.63
CA HIS A 303 36.45 23.13 29.39
C HIS A 303 37.32 24.38 29.11
N PHE A 304 37.28 24.92 27.89
CA PHE A 304 37.99 26.16 27.55
C PHE A 304 37.33 27.41 28.16
N ARG A 305 36.00 27.49 28.20
CA ARG A 305 35.28 28.59 28.88
C ARG A 305 35.50 28.64 30.39
N LYS A 306 35.84 27.51 31.02
CA LYS A 306 36.06 27.44 32.48
C LYS A 306 37.43 27.96 32.92
N HIS A 307 38.40 28.10 32.01
CA HIS A 307 39.77 28.54 32.33
C HIS A 307 40.15 29.93 31.79
N HIS A 308 39.27 30.58 31.03
CA HIS A 308 39.39 31.99 30.69
C HIS A 308 38.08 32.74 30.95
N PRO A 309 37.75 33.03 32.22
CA PRO A 309 36.76 34.04 32.53
C PRO A 309 37.34 35.40 32.12
N GLY A 310 36.64 36.10 31.22
CA GLY A 310 36.79 37.55 31.09
C GLY A 310 36.29 38.26 32.34
#